data_AF-A0A643BMP8-F1
#
_entry.id   AF-A0A643BMP8-F1
#
_cell.length_a   1.000
_cell.length_b   1.000
_cell.length_c   1.000
_cell.angle_alpha   90.00
_cell.angle_beta   90.00
_cell.angle_gamma   90.00
#
_symmetry.space_group_name_H-M   'P 1'
#
loop_
_entity.id
_entity.type
_entity.pdbx_description
1 polymer ?
#
loop_
_entity_poly.entity_id
_entity_poly.type
_entity_poly.pdbx_seq_one_letter_code
_entity_poly.pdbx_strand_id
1 'polypeptide(L)'
;RARDIKPSRKHWSTVERDCERKYRKLQQLEEQTRRLRKDMKKKSPSADLVIKSAVKMSLDLLSNPLCQQDQDLLNMVTTLDMVMKWMDTFNQEKVNQI
;
A
#
# COMPACT_ATOMS: atom_id res chain seq x y z
N ARG A 1 -18.05 -42.41 32.67
CA ARG A 1 -18.42 -42.74 31.27
C ARG A 1 -19.04 -41.50 30.64
N ALA A 2 -18.31 -40.80 29.76
CA ALA A 2 -18.89 -39.72 28.96
C ALA A 2 -19.88 -40.35 27.96
N ARG A 3 -21.11 -39.82 27.89
CA ARG A 3 -22.07 -40.25 26.87
C ARG A 3 -21.72 -39.50 25.59
N ASP A 4 -21.21 -40.22 24.59
CA ASP A 4 -21.04 -39.68 23.24
C ASP A 4 -22.43 -39.45 22.63
N ILE A 5 -22.93 -38.23 22.76
CA ILE A 5 -24.15 -37.79 22.09
C ILE A 5 -23.80 -37.59 20.61
N LYS A 6 -24.13 -38.57 19.77
CA LYS A 6 -23.96 -38.44 18.31
C LYS A 6 -24.85 -37.32 17.78
N PRO A 7 -24.31 -36.34 17.03
CA PRO A 7 -25.10 -35.22 16.55
C PRO A 7 -26.17 -35.68 15.55
N SER A 8 -27.37 -35.08 15.63
CA SER A 8 -28.50 -35.39 14.75
C SER A 8 -28.21 -35.03 13.29
N ARG A 9 -28.79 -35.77 12.33
CA ARG A 9 -28.68 -35.49 10.89
C ARG A 9 -29.09 -34.05 10.53
N LYS A 10 -30.05 -33.46 11.26
CA LYS A 10 -30.47 -32.05 11.09
C LYS A 10 -29.38 -31.05 11.51
N HIS A 11 -28.59 -31.40 12.53
CA HIS A 11 -27.45 -30.59 12.96
C HIS A 11 -26.35 -30.59 11.89
N TRP A 12 -26.01 -31.76 11.35
CA TRP A 12 -25.02 -31.89 10.26
C TRP A 12 -25.40 -31.08 9.02
N SER A 13 -26.66 -31.16 8.58
CA SER A 13 -27.15 -30.36 7.43
C SER A 13 -27.12 -28.85 7.68
N THR A 14 -27.22 -28.40 8.94
CA THR A 14 -27.11 -26.98 9.28
C THR A 14 -25.65 -26.53 9.25
N VAL A 15 -24.75 -27.35 9.79
CA VAL A 15 -23.30 -27.11 9.74
C VAL A 15 -22.80 -27.06 8.29
N GLU A 16 -23.22 -27.99 7.43
CA GLU A 16 -22.82 -28.02 6.01
C GLU A 16 -23.22 -26.72 5.28
N ARG A 17 -24.47 -26.25 5.45
CA ARG A 17 -24.93 -25.00 4.84
C ARG A 17 -24.16 -23.78 5.35
N ASP A 18 -23.84 -23.74 6.64
CA ASP A 18 -23.05 -22.64 7.21
C ASP A 18 -21.61 -22.66 6.72
N CYS A 19 -21.01 -23.84 6.59
CA CYS A 19 -19.69 -24.01 5.96
C CYS A 19 -19.71 -23.53 4.52
N GLU A 20 -20.72 -23.90 3.72
CA GLU A 20 -20.83 -23.49 2.33
C GLU A 20 -20.98 -21.96 2.20
N ARG A 21 -21.81 -21.33 3.05
CA ARG A 21 -21.94 -19.87 3.07
C ARG A 21 -20.63 -19.18 3.43
N LYS A 22 -19.92 -19.66 4.45
CA LYS A 22 -18.62 -19.13 4.84
C LYS A 22 -17.59 -19.29 3.72
N TYR A 23 -17.59 -20.43 3.05
CA TYR A 23 -16.71 -20.70 1.92
C TYR A 23 -16.96 -19.74 0.75
N ARG A 24 -18.24 -19.54 0.37
CA ARG A 24 -18.59 -18.55 -0.68
C ARG A 24 -18.17 -17.13 -0.29
N LYS A 25 -18.35 -16.75 0.97
CA LYS A 25 -17.90 -15.43 1.47
C LYS A 25 -16.38 -15.30 1.41
N LEU A 26 -15.64 -16.36 1.76
CA LEU A 26 -14.18 -16.38 1.65
C LEU A 26 -13.72 -16.21 0.19
N GLN A 27 -14.32 -16.93 -0.76
CA GLN A 27 -14.01 -16.77 -2.18
C GLN A 27 -14.26 -15.34 -2.69
N GLN A 28 -15.34 -14.71 -2.25
CA GLN A 28 -15.63 -13.31 -2.58
C GLN A 28 -14.58 -12.35 -2.01
N LEU A 29 -14.20 -12.53 -0.75
CA LEU A 29 -13.19 -11.71 -0.09
C LEU A 29 -11.81 -11.89 -0.73
N GLU A 30 -11.46 -13.10 -1.13
CA GLU A 30 -10.22 -13.40 -1.86
C GLU A 30 -10.18 -12.64 -3.19
N GLU A 31 -11.26 -12.69 -3.98
CA GLU A 31 -11.33 -11.98 -5.26
C GLU A 31 -11.31 -10.46 -5.07
N GLN A 32 -12.00 -9.93 -4.06
CA GLN A 32 -11.95 -8.51 -3.72
C GLN A 32 -10.54 -8.07 -3.32
N THR A 33 -9.86 -8.84 -2.47
CA THR A 33 -8.48 -8.55 -2.03
C THR A 33 -7.52 -8.59 -3.21
N ARG A 34 -7.70 -9.56 -4.14
CA ARG A 34 -6.89 -9.69 -5.36
C ARG A 34 -7.07 -8.49 -6.29
N ARG A 35 -8.30 -8.03 -6.50
CA ARG A 35 -8.60 -6.82 -7.30
C ARG A 35 -8.00 -5.58 -6.67
N LEU A 36 -8.22 -5.38 -5.36
CA LEU A 36 -7.68 -4.25 -4.62
C LEU A 36 -6.15 -4.21 -4.71
N ARG A 37 -5.47 -5.34 -4.50
CA ARG A 37 -4.00 -5.43 -4.64
C ARG A 37 -3.53 -5.02 -6.02
N LYS A 38 -4.21 -5.46 -7.09
CA LYS A 38 -3.88 -5.08 -8.47
C LYS A 38 -4.06 -3.58 -8.69
N ASP A 39 -5.14 -3.00 -8.20
CA ASP A 39 -5.42 -1.57 -8.39
C ASP A 39 -4.45 -0.69 -7.58
N MET A 40 -4.06 -1.12 -6.38
CA MET A 40 -2.99 -0.46 -5.62
C MET A 40 -1.66 -0.50 -6.38
N LYS A 41 -1.28 -1.65 -6.95
CA LYS A 41 -0.06 -1.78 -7.76
C LYS A 41 -0.08 -0.92 -9.03
N LYS A 42 -1.26 -0.60 -9.58
CA LYS A 42 -1.39 0.33 -10.72
C LYS A 42 -1.28 1.80 -10.32
N LYS A 43 -1.73 2.17 -9.12
CA LYS A 43 -1.68 3.57 -8.64
C LYS A 43 -0.30 3.96 -8.08
N SER A 44 0.42 3.00 -7.48
CA SER A 44 1.75 3.21 -6.89
C SER A 44 2.81 3.82 -7.84
N PRO A 45 2.93 3.38 -9.12
CA PRO A 45 3.98 3.88 -10.02
C PRO A 45 3.81 5.36 -10.37
N SER A 46 2.57 5.86 -10.43
CA SER A 46 2.33 7.28 -10.78
C SER A 46 2.82 8.23 -9.68
N ALA A 47 2.62 7.87 -8.41
CA ALA A 47 3.10 8.65 -7.27
C ALA A 47 4.63 8.57 -7.14
N ASP A 48 5.20 7.38 -7.36
CA ASP A 48 6.65 7.14 -7.34
C ASP A 48 7.40 7.97 -8.39
N LEU A 49 6.87 8.02 -9.62
CA LEU A 49 7.44 8.83 -10.70
C LEU A 49 7.40 10.33 -10.39
N VAL A 50 6.31 10.82 -9.79
CA VAL A 50 6.18 12.23 -9.40
C VAL A 50 7.21 12.60 -8.34
N ILE A 51 7.38 11.75 -7.31
CA ILE A 51 8.33 12.02 -6.22
C ILE A 51 9.77 11.95 -6.72
N LYS A 52 10.13 10.95 -7.53
CA LYS A 52 11.46 10.86 -8.15
C LYS A 52 11.76 12.06 -9.05
N SER A 53 10.76 12.53 -9.80
CA SER A 53 10.89 13.76 -10.59
C SER A 53 11.11 14.98 -9.71
N ALA A 54 10.38 15.10 -8.59
CA ALA A 54 10.54 16.21 -7.65
C ALA A 54 11.92 16.21 -6.98
N VAL A 55 12.43 15.04 -6.54
CA VAL A 55 13.80 14.89 -6.00
C VAL A 55 14.85 15.28 -7.04
N LYS A 56 14.66 14.87 -8.30
CA LYS A 56 15.58 15.27 -9.37
C LYS A 56 15.56 16.78 -9.60
N MET A 57 14.37 17.38 -9.65
CA MET A 57 14.23 18.83 -9.82
C MET A 57 14.85 19.60 -8.67
N SER A 58 14.67 19.17 -7.41
CA SER A 58 15.30 19.83 -6.26
C SER A 58 16.82 19.72 -6.33
N LEU A 59 17.36 18.56 -6.71
CA LEU A 59 18.80 18.37 -6.89
C LEU A 59 19.39 19.25 -8.01
N ASP A 60 18.71 19.32 -9.15
CA ASP A 60 19.11 20.17 -10.28
C ASP A 60 19.12 21.66 -9.88
N LEU A 61 18.13 22.09 -9.08
CA LEU A 61 18.08 23.44 -8.52
C LEU A 61 19.18 23.70 -7.49
N LEU A 62 19.47 22.77 -6.58
CA LEU A 62 20.56 22.93 -5.59
C LEU A 62 21.94 23.00 -6.25
N SER A 63 22.10 22.36 -7.42
CA SER A 63 23.33 22.40 -8.22
C SER A 63 23.46 23.68 -9.06
N ASN A 64 22.39 24.49 -9.15
CA ASN A 64 22.39 25.71 -9.95
C ASN A 64 23.04 26.87 -9.17
N PRO A 65 24.07 27.54 -9.74
CA PRO A 65 24.73 28.68 -9.09
C PRO A 65 23.77 29.83 -8.71
N LEU A 66 22.70 30.04 -9.47
CA LEU A 66 21.69 31.07 -9.16
C LEU A 66 20.90 30.74 -7.90
N CYS A 67 20.65 29.45 -7.64
CA CYS A 67 20.01 29.00 -6.41
C CYS A 67 20.92 29.22 -5.20
N GLN A 68 22.22 29.00 -5.38
CA GLN A 68 23.21 29.20 -4.32
C GLN A 68 23.45 30.67 -3.97
N GLN A 69 23.15 31.60 -4.89
CA GLN A 69 23.28 33.03 -4.67
C GLN A 69 22.13 33.63 -3.85
N ASP A 70 20.95 33.02 -3.89
CA ASP A 70 19.76 33.47 -3.18
C ASP A 70 19.52 32.56 -1.97
N GLN A 71 19.77 33.08 -0.77
CA GLN A 71 19.71 32.29 0.46
C GLN A 71 18.29 31.81 0.80
N ASP A 72 17.26 32.60 0.48
CA ASP A 72 15.87 32.22 0.77
C ASP A 72 15.42 31.12 -0.18
N LEU A 73 15.78 31.24 -1.46
CA LEU A 73 15.57 30.20 -2.46
C LEU A 73 16.32 28.92 -2.09
N LEU A 74 17.60 29.01 -1.72
CA LEU A 74 18.42 27.88 -1.32
C LEU A 74 17.81 27.12 -0.14
N ASN A 75 17.37 27.84 0.90
CA ASN A 75 16.72 27.25 2.07
C ASN A 75 15.40 26.56 1.71
N MET A 76 14.60 27.17 0.83
CA MET A 76 13.34 26.59 0.36
C MET A 76 13.57 25.31 -0.43
N VAL A 77 14.51 25.33 -1.39
CA VAL A 77 14.83 24.17 -2.23
C VAL A 77 15.46 23.05 -1.39
N THR A 78 16.29 23.39 -0.40
CA THR A 78 16.85 22.40 0.54
C THR A 78 15.75 21.74 1.38
N THR A 79 14.80 22.52 1.88
CA THR A 79 13.64 21.99 2.63
C THR A 79 12.80 21.07 1.75
N LEU A 80 12.54 21.48 0.51
CA LEU A 80 11.83 20.67 -0.48
C LEU A 80 12.58 19.35 -0.76
N ASP A 81 13.89 19.40 -1.00
CA ASP A 81 14.73 18.23 -1.26
C ASP A 81 14.67 17.21 -0.11
N MET A 82 14.78 17.69 1.14
CA MET A 82 14.67 16.86 2.33
C MET A 82 13.31 16.18 2.41
N VAL A 83 12.21 16.94 2.26
CA VAL A 83 10.85 16.39 2.32
C VAL A 83 10.63 15.35 1.21
N MET A 84 11.09 15.62 -0.01
CA MET A 84 10.89 14.72 -1.14
C MET A 84 11.70 13.44 -1.01
N LYS A 85 12.94 13.49 -0.50
CA LYS A 85 13.75 12.30 -0.21
C LYS A 85 13.15 11.44 0.90
N TRP A 86 12.58 12.07 1.93
CA TRP A 86 11.84 11.35 2.97
C TRP A 86 10.61 10.64 2.40
N MET A 87 9.86 11.30 1.53
CA MET A 87 8.70 10.70 0.85
C MET A 87 9.10 9.55 -0.08
N ASP A 88 10.21 9.67 -0.82
CA ASP A 88 10.73 8.61 -1.68
C ASP A 88 11.11 7.37 -0.86
N THR A 89 11.84 7.57 0.24
CA THR A 89 12.23 6.51 1.17
C THR A 89 11.01 5.81 1.77
N PHE A 90 10.03 6.59 2.25
CA PHE A 90 8.79 6.05 2.80
C PHE A 90 8.01 5.21 1.77
N ASN A 91 7.93 5.67 0.52
CA ASN A 91 7.26 4.93 -0.53
C ASN A 91 8.00 3.65 -0.91
N GLN A 92 9.33 3.69 -0.95
CA GLN A 92 10.14 2.50 -1.21
C GLN A 92 9.91 1.43 -0.13
N GLU A 93 9.86 1.81 1.15
CA GLU A 93 9.51 0.89 2.24
C GLU A 93 8.11 0.29 2.06
N LYS A 94 7.12 1.10 1.66
CA LYS A 94 5.76 0.63 1.42
C LYS A 94 5.69 -0.35 0.26
N VAL A 95 6.40 -0.09 -0.84
CA VAL A 95 6.46 -1.00 -1.99
C VAL A 95 7.12 -2.32 -1.60
N ASN A 96 8.18 -2.30 -0.79
CA ASN A 96 8.87 -3.51 -0.35
C ASN A 96 8.03 -4.39 0.61
N GLN A 97 6.99 -3.84 1.24
CA GLN A 97 6.09 -4.56 2.16
C GLN A 97 4.83 -5.15 1.47
N ILE A 98 4.59 -4.84 0.18
CA ILE A 98 3.41 -5.30 -0.59
C ILE A 98 3.73 -6.55 -1.39
#